data_AF-A0AAV0EFL3-F1
#
_entry.id   AF-A0AAV0EFL3-F1
#
_cell.length_a   1.000
_cell.length_b   1.000
_cell.length_c   1.000
_cell.angle_alpha   90.00
_cell.angle_beta   90.00
_cell.angle_gamma   90.00
#
_symmetry.space_group_name_H-M   'P 1'
#
loop_
_entity.id
_entity.type
_entity.pdbx_description
1 polymer ?
#
loop_
_entity_poly.entity_id
_entity_poly.type
_entity_poly.pdbx_seq_one_letter_code
_entity_poly.pdbx_strand_id
1 'polypeptide(L)'
;MAFPNWANEWELVTEDGGSLVYKRPKRSRIDSQITASRHDGGSPDKILQARKRAALLNLKHKYAAEIQLWENLSNTLKATQDKPYIQLSASSSNHVAGAPAPPAHSEDNSPHPYIDEFLSQAEIQGAMIADISKRCDAAVAWCSAQEERLKKPFMDLPIWEPSPHKLIYSLCQE
;
A
#
# COMPACT_ATOMS: atom_id res chain seq x y z
N MET A 1 -38.61 11.84 -17.00
CA MET A 1 -37.35 12.12 -16.28
C MET A 1 -37.71 12.74 -14.93
N ALA A 2 -37.37 12.05 -13.83
CA ALA A 2 -37.09 12.61 -12.51
C ALA A 2 -36.72 11.44 -11.58
N PHE A 3 -35.43 11.26 -11.28
CA PHE A 3 -35.01 10.36 -10.21
C PHE A 3 -35.23 11.07 -8.87
N PRO A 4 -35.89 10.47 -7.87
CA PRO A 4 -36.00 11.08 -6.56
C PRO A 4 -34.61 11.29 -5.96
N ASN A 5 -34.31 12.52 -5.58
CA ASN A 5 -33.06 12.94 -4.96
C ASN A 5 -32.98 12.41 -3.51
N TRP A 6 -32.74 11.11 -3.34
CA TRP A 6 -32.66 10.46 -2.03
C TRP A 6 -31.26 10.54 -1.38
N ALA A 7 -30.28 11.15 -2.05
CA ALA A 7 -28.87 11.08 -1.64
C ALA A 7 -28.51 12.01 -0.45
N ASN A 8 -29.41 12.89 0.00
CA ASN A 8 -29.04 13.98 0.92
C ASN A 8 -29.79 14.05 2.25
N GLU A 9 -30.67 13.10 2.59
CA GLU A 9 -31.39 13.12 3.88
C GLU A 9 -30.60 12.34 4.96
N TRP A 10 -30.01 13.06 5.91
CA TRP A 10 -29.27 12.51 7.05
C TRP A 10 -30.13 12.57 8.31
N GLU A 11 -30.12 11.51 9.11
CA GLU A 11 -30.78 11.47 10.42
C GLU A 11 -29.76 11.53 11.55
N LEU A 12 -30.10 12.23 12.64
CA LEU A 12 -29.31 12.28 13.86
C LEU A 12 -29.80 11.16 14.78
N VAL A 13 -28.92 10.20 15.07
CA VAL A 13 -29.21 9.12 16.02
C VAL A 13 -28.51 9.43 17.32
N THR A 14 -29.28 9.46 18.41
CA THR A 14 -28.77 9.53 19.77
C THR A 14 -28.71 8.11 20.31
N GLU A 15 -27.55 7.69 20.79
CA GLU A 15 -27.39 6.38 21.43
C GLU A 15 -27.99 6.44 22.85
N ASP A 16 -28.75 5.41 23.22
CA ASP A 16 -29.37 5.31 24.55
C ASP A 16 -28.28 5.31 25.62
N GLY A 17 -28.20 6.41 26.38
CA GLY A 17 -27.04 6.76 27.22
C GLY A 17 -26.56 8.20 27.04
N GLY A 18 -27.17 8.97 26.11
CA GLY A 18 -27.19 10.43 26.12
C GLY A 18 -25.89 11.16 25.81
N SER A 19 -24.77 10.46 25.60
CA SER A 19 -23.44 11.07 25.44
C SER A 19 -22.96 11.16 24.00
N LEU A 20 -23.55 10.41 23.06
CA LEU A 20 -23.15 10.45 21.64
C LEU A 20 -24.34 10.66 20.70
N VAL A 21 -24.20 11.69 19.86
CA VAL A 21 -25.09 11.98 18.72
C VAL A 21 -24.25 11.93 17.46
N TYR A 22 -24.63 11.11 16.48
CA TYR A 22 -23.95 11.05 15.18
C TYR A 22 -24.93 11.07 14.00
N LYS A 23 -24.42 11.51 12.84
CA LYS A 23 -25.16 11.58 11.58
C LYS A 23 -25.06 10.25 10.83
N ARG A 24 -26.18 9.68 10.41
CA ARG A 24 -26.22 8.52 9.51
C ARG A 24 -27.13 8.78 8.30
N PRO A 25 -26.86 8.17 7.13
CA PRO A 25 -27.75 8.32 5.99
C PRO A 25 -29.07 7.60 6.29
N LYS A 26 -30.20 8.28 6.06
CA LYS A 26 -31.54 7.76 6.34
C LYS A 26 -31.81 6.57 5.42
N ARG A 27 -31.88 5.36 5.98
CA ARG A 27 -32.29 4.17 5.21
C ARG A 27 -33.82 4.20 5.13
N SER A 28 -34.37 4.24 3.91
CA SER A 28 -35.80 4.05 3.67
C SER A 28 -36.25 2.76 4.37
N ARG A 29 -36.97 2.89 5.47
CA ARG A 29 -37.72 1.77 6.06
C ARG A 29 -38.85 1.49 5.09
N ILE A 30 -38.63 0.51 4.22
CA ILE A 30 -39.73 -0.18 3.55
C ILE A 30 -40.58 -0.77 4.68
N ASP A 31 -41.83 -0.36 4.70
CA ASP A 31 -42.82 -0.55 5.75
C ASP A 31 -42.76 -1.89 6.50
N SER A 32 -43.03 -1.80 7.80
CA SER A 32 -43.37 -2.88 8.73
C SER A 32 -44.69 -3.60 8.40
N GLN A 33 -45.02 -3.80 7.13
CA GLN A 33 -46.26 -4.46 6.73
C GLN A 33 -46.09 -5.26 5.43
N ILE A 34 -45.36 -6.37 5.51
CA ILE A 34 -45.56 -7.49 4.60
C ILE A 34 -45.83 -8.72 5.45
N THR A 35 -47.12 -9.01 5.56
CA THR A 35 -47.70 -10.30 5.90
C THR A 35 -46.93 -11.44 5.26
N ALA A 36 -46.64 -12.45 6.07
CA ALA A 36 -46.44 -13.85 5.70
C ALA A 36 -46.37 -14.15 4.19
N SER A 37 -45.15 -14.25 3.67
CA SER A 37 -44.89 -15.15 2.54
C SER A 37 -43.58 -15.88 2.82
N ARG A 38 -43.73 -17.10 3.33
CA ARG A 38 -42.67 -18.10 3.34
C ARG A 38 -42.40 -18.45 1.88
N HIS A 39 -41.25 -18.05 1.36
CA HIS A 39 -40.59 -18.81 0.31
C HIS A 39 -39.06 -18.67 0.39
N ASP A 40 -38.44 -19.83 0.64
CA ASP A 40 -37.07 -20.25 0.33
C ASP A 40 -35.86 -19.67 1.10
N GLY A 41 -35.59 -20.25 2.28
CA GLY A 41 -34.42 -21.14 2.45
C GLY A 41 -32.99 -20.58 2.55
N GLY A 42 -32.74 -19.28 2.36
CA GLY A 42 -31.41 -18.69 2.55
C GLY A 42 -31.38 -17.67 3.67
N SER A 43 -30.58 -17.88 4.73
CA SER A 43 -30.33 -16.78 5.67
C SER A 43 -29.72 -15.60 4.88
N PRO A 44 -30.11 -14.34 5.15
CA PRO A 44 -29.57 -13.17 4.45
C PRO A 44 -28.03 -13.14 4.44
N ASP A 45 -27.41 -13.72 5.46
CA ASP A 45 -25.96 -13.89 5.58
C ASP A 45 -25.33 -14.76 4.48
N LYS A 46 -26.01 -15.83 4.04
CA LYS A 46 -25.51 -16.71 2.95
C LYS A 46 -25.48 -15.97 1.62
N ILE A 47 -26.47 -15.12 1.36
CA ILE A 47 -26.54 -14.29 0.13
C ILE A 47 -25.42 -13.24 0.13
N LEU A 48 -25.19 -12.57 1.27
CA LEU A 48 -24.09 -11.62 1.43
C LEU A 48 -22.73 -12.30 1.28
N GLN A 49 -22.56 -13.49 1.86
CA GLN A 49 -21.33 -14.26 1.75
C GLN A 49 -21.05 -14.72 0.31
N ALA A 50 -22.08 -15.15 -0.42
CA ALA A 50 -21.95 -15.51 -1.84
C ALA A 50 -21.53 -14.31 -2.70
N ARG A 51 -22.13 -13.13 -2.48
CA ARG A 51 -21.75 -11.89 -3.17
C ARG A 51 -20.32 -11.48 -2.86
N LYS A 52 -19.90 -11.54 -1.59
CA LYS A 52 -18.53 -11.26 -1.17
C LYS A 52 -17.53 -12.20 -1.85
N ARG A 53 -17.81 -13.51 -1.88
CA ARG A 53 -16.98 -14.50 -2.57
C ARG A 53 -16.88 -14.21 -4.07
N ALA A 54 -18.00 -13.92 -4.74
CA ALA A 54 -18.01 -13.59 -6.15
C ALA A 54 -17.19 -12.33 -6.47
N ALA A 55 -17.30 -11.28 -5.65
CA ALA A 55 -16.51 -10.05 -5.81
C ALA A 55 -15.01 -10.31 -5.64
N LEU A 56 -14.62 -11.07 -4.61
CA LEU A 56 -13.22 -11.44 -4.38
C LEU A 56 -12.65 -12.29 -5.51
N LEU A 57 -13.42 -13.24 -6.04
CA LEU A 57 -13.01 -14.04 -7.19
C LEU A 57 -12.83 -13.17 -8.44
N ASN A 58 -13.75 -12.25 -8.71
CA ASN A 58 -13.62 -11.32 -9.83
C ASN A 58 -12.35 -10.45 -9.68
N LEU A 59 -12.11 -9.92 -8.48
CA LEU A 59 -10.93 -9.13 -8.19
C LEU A 59 -9.63 -9.93 -8.39
N LYS A 60 -9.59 -11.19 -7.92
CA LYS A 60 -8.47 -12.11 -8.16
C LYS A 60 -8.20 -12.29 -9.66
N HIS A 61 -9.24 -12.52 -10.47
CA HIS A 61 -9.08 -12.70 -11.92
C HIS A 61 -8.56 -11.43 -12.59
N LYS A 62 -9.05 -10.25 -12.19
CA LYS A 62 -8.57 -8.96 -12.71
C LYS A 62 -7.09 -8.75 -12.42
N TYR A 63 -6.67 -8.93 -11.16
CA TYR A 63 -5.26 -8.77 -10.82
C TYR A 63 -4.37 -9.83 -11.47
N ALA A 64 -4.84 -11.07 -11.61
CA ALA A 64 -4.08 -12.09 -12.33
C ALA A 64 -3.87 -11.72 -13.81
N ALA A 65 -4.91 -11.23 -14.50
CA ALA A 65 -4.80 -10.77 -15.88
C ALA A 65 -3.88 -9.55 -16.01
N GLU A 66 -3.97 -8.61 -15.07
CA GLU A 66 -3.10 -7.44 -15.02
C GLU A 66 -1.64 -7.83 -14.82
N ILE A 67 -1.34 -8.72 -13.87
CA ILE A 67 0.01 -9.24 -13.63
C ILE A 67 0.57 -9.89 -14.89
N GLN A 68 -0.21 -10.74 -15.57
CA GLN A 68 0.20 -11.38 -16.83
C GLN A 68 0.50 -10.35 -17.93
N LEU A 69 -0.28 -9.27 -18.01
CA LEU A 69 0.00 -8.17 -18.94
C LEU A 69 1.32 -7.47 -18.60
N TRP A 70 1.55 -7.16 -17.32
CA TRP A 70 2.79 -6.54 -16.85
C TRP A 70 4.01 -7.42 -17.12
N GLU A 71 3.91 -8.73 -16.89
CA GLU A 71 4.95 -9.72 -17.20
C GLU A 71 5.26 -9.74 -18.70
N ASN A 72 4.24 -9.79 -19.56
CA ASN A 72 4.43 -9.78 -21.01
C ASN A 72 5.08 -8.48 -21.51
N LEU A 73 4.66 -7.32 -20.99
CA LEU A 73 5.26 -6.03 -21.34
C LEU A 73 6.71 -5.94 -20.88
N SER A 74 7.00 -6.40 -19.66
CA SER A 74 8.36 -6.46 -19.11
C SER A 74 9.28 -7.37 -19.94
N ASN A 75 8.80 -8.56 -20.29
CA ASN A 75 9.52 -9.49 -21.15
C ASN A 75 9.77 -8.92 -22.55
N THR A 76 8.79 -8.20 -23.10
CA THR A 76 8.93 -7.52 -24.40
C THR A 76 9.99 -6.43 -24.35
N LEU A 77 9.97 -5.58 -23.30
CA LEU A 77 10.97 -4.53 -23.11
C LEU A 77 12.37 -5.12 -22.96
N LYS A 78 12.54 -6.16 -22.15
CA LYS A 78 13.81 -6.90 -22.03
C LYS A 78 14.25 -7.49 -23.37
N ALA A 79 13.36 -8.15 -24.10
CA ALA A 79 13.68 -8.70 -25.42
C ALA A 79 14.09 -7.63 -26.46
N THR A 80 13.57 -6.40 -26.35
CA THR A 80 14.02 -5.28 -27.19
C THR A 80 15.33 -4.65 -26.72
N GLN A 81 15.59 -4.64 -25.42
CA GLN A 81 16.85 -4.17 -24.83
C GLN A 81 18.01 -5.13 -25.12
N ASP A 82 17.74 -6.43 -25.05
CA ASP A 82 18.69 -7.51 -25.30
C ASP A 82 18.91 -7.78 -26.80
N LYS A 83 18.27 -7.00 -27.69
CA LYS A 83 18.48 -7.08 -29.14
C LYS A 83 19.47 -6.00 -29.55
N PRO A 84 20.79 -6.24 -29.49
CA PRO A 84 21.74 -5.34 -30.12
C PRO A 84 21.41 -5.26 -31.61
N TYR A 85 21.52 -4.06 -32.14
CA TYR A 85 21.39 -3.65 -33.54
C TYR A 85 22.13 -4.61 -34.50
N ILE A 86 21.51 -5.73 -34.87
CA ILE A 86 21.94 -6.60 -35.96
C ILE A 86 20.80 -6.64 -36.97
N GLN A 87 20.54 -5.49 -37.60
CA GLN A 87 19.72 -5.44 -38.81
C GLN A 87 19.94 -4.14 -39.58
N LEU A 88 21.20 -3.85 -39.94
CA LEU A 88 21.53 -2.84 -40.95
C LEU A 88 22.87 -3.14 -41.64
N SER A 89 23.12 -4.40 -42.03
CA SER A 89 24.20 -4.75 -42.98
C SER A 89 24.12 -6.20 -43.42
N ALA A 90 23.09 -6.57 -44.18
CA ALA A 90 23.10 -7.81 -44.95
C ALA A 90 22.43 -7.59 -46.31
N SER A 91 22.99 -6.65 -47.07
CA SER A 91 22.81 -6.53 -48.51
C SER A 91 24.15 -6.11 -49.10
N SER A 92 25.06 -7.07 -49.26
CA SER A 92 26.03 -7.05 -50.37
C SER A 92 26.88 -8.32 -50.42
N SER A 93 26.67 -9.07 -51.50
CA SER A 93 27.70 -9.61 -52.38
C SER A 93 28.74 -10.62 -51.85
N ASN A 94 28.55 -11.86 -52.30
CA ASN A 94 29.54 -12.92 -52.56
C ASN A 94 31.00 -12.44 -52.75
N HIS A 95 31.96 -12.97 -51.97
CA HIS A 95 33.25 -13.49 -52.47
C HIS A 95 34.15 -14.16 -51.40
N VAL A 96 34.52 -15.42 -51.68
CA VAL A 96 35.84 -16.09 -51.55
C VAL A 96 36.52 -16.25 -50.17
N ALA A 97 36.56 -17.53 -49.77
CA ALA A 97 37.63 -18.34 -49.16
C ALA A 97 38.81 -17.71 -48.39
N GLY A 98 39.01 -18.23 -47.16
CA GLY A 98 40.28 -18.23 -46.43
C GLY A 98 40.10 -18.45 -44.93
N ALA A 99 40.55 -19.59 -44.39
CA ALA A 99 40.61 -19.91 -42.95
C ALA A 99 42.07 -20.27 -42.58
N PRO A 100 42.47 -20.36 -41.29
CA PRO A 100 42.07 -19.61 -40.10
C PRO A 100 43.30 -19.00 -39.38
N ALA A 101 43.14 -17.90 -38.64
CA ALA A 101 44.11 -17.46 -37.63
C ALA A 101 43.47 -17.59 -36.23
N PRO A 102 44.14 -18.23 -35.25
CA PRO A 102 43.56 -18.33 -33.91
C PRO A 102 43.64 -16.94 -33.26
N PRO A 103 42.55 -16.41 -32.69
CA PRO A 103 42.65 -15.22 -31.88
C PRO A 103 43.41 -15.59 -30.61
N ALA A 104 44.48 -14.83 -30.35
CA ALA A 104 45.18 -14.82 -29.09
C ALA A 104 44.17 -14.72 -27.95
N HIS A 105 44.28 -15.61 -26.98
CA HIS A 105 43.60 -15.50 -25.69
C HIS A 105 44.06 -14.19 -25.04
N SER A 106 43.32 -13.12 -25.31
CA SER A 106 43.28 -11.98 -24.41
C SER A 106 42.43 -12.43 -23.25
N GLU A 107 43.09 -12.76 -22.14
CA GLU A 107 42.47 -12.74 -20.83
C GLU A 107 41.99 -11.31 -20.59
N ASP A 108 40.78 -11.04 -21.11
CA ASP A 108 39.98 -9.89 -20.73
C ASP A 108 39.58 -10.14 -19.27
N ASN A 109 40.49 -9.78 -18.36
CA ASN A 109 40.17 -9.58 -16.95
C ASN A 109 39.23 -8.38 -16.87
N SER A 110 37.98 -8.61 -17.27
CA SER A 110 36.88 -7.71 -17.08
C SER A 110 36.74 -7.44 -15.58
N PRO A 111 36.86 -6.18 -15.13
CA PRO A 111 36.76 -5.86 -13.72
C PRO A 111 35.31 -6.10 -13.27
N HIS A 112 35.11 -7.25 -12.62
CA HIS A 112 33.95 -7.70 -11.85
C HIS A 112 32.69 -6.81 -11.89
N PRO A 113 31.80 -6.95 -12.90
CA PRO A 113 30.51 -6.24 -12.97
C PRO A 113 29.63 -6.49 -11.73
N TYR A 114 29.85 -7.60 -11.02
CA TYR A 114 29.17 -7.91 -9.76
C TYR A 114 29.50 -6.94 -8.61
N ILE A 115 30.71 -6.35 -8.58
CA ILE A 115 31.07 -5.42 -7.50
C ILE A 115 30.28 -4.12 -7.63
N ASP A 116 30.16 -3.61 -8.87
CA ASP A 116 29.37 -2.42 -9.17
C ASP A 116 27.88 -2.64 -8.87
N GLU A 117 27.35 -3.82 -9.23
CA GLU A 117 25.99 -4.24 -8.89
C GLU A 117 25.77 -4.27 -7.36
N PHE A 118 26.66 -4.90 -6.59
CA PHE A 118 26.54 -4.94 -5.13
C PHE A 118 26.66 -3.56 -4.48
N LEU A 119 27.52 -2.68 -4.99
CA LEU A 119 27.63 -1.30 -4.54
C LEU A 119 26.33 -0.54 -4.79
N SER A 120 25.78 -0.63 -6.01
CA SER A 120 24.51 0.00 -6.36
C SER A 120 23.36 -0.50 -5.47
N GLN A 121 23.34 -1.80 -5.16
CA GLN A 121 22.35 -2.39 -4.26
C GLN A 121 22.49 -1.87 -2.82
N ALA A 122 23.73 -1.75 -2.33
CA ALA A 122 23.99 -1.21 -1.00
C ALA A 122 23.57 0.27 -0.89
N GLU A 123 23.80 1.07 -1.93
CA GLU A 123 23.35 2.46 -1.99
C GLU A 123 21.82 2.58 -1.95
N ILE A 124 21.12 1.75 -2.74
CA ILE A 124 19.65 1.71 -2.75
C ILE A 124 19.10 1.31 -1.37
N GLN A 125 19.69 0.28 -0.74
CA GLN A 125 19.30 -0.14 0.61
C GLN A 125 19.57 0.96 1.64
N GLY A 126 20.71 1.66 1.54
CA GLY A 126 21.03 2.80 2.37
C GLY A 126 20.01 3.93 2.25
N ALA A 127 19.60 4.27 1.02
CA ALA A 127 18.58 5.27 0.75
C ALA A 127 17.21 4.87 1.33
N MET A 128 16.82 3.59 1.21
CA MET A 128 15.59 3.06 1.77
C MET A 128 15.58 3.12 3.30
N ILE A 129 16.68 2.69 3.94
CA ILE A 129 16.83 2.77 5.39
C ILE A 129 16.72 4.23 5.83
N ALA A 130 17.40 5.15 5.16
CA ALA A 130 17.34 6.58 5.48
C ALA A 130 15.91 7.16 5.36
N ASP A 131 15.14 6.79 4.33
CA ASP A 131 13.74 7.22 4.20
C ASP A 131 12.87 6.67 5.34
N ILE A 132 13.02 5.39 5.68
CA ILE A 132 12.27 4.77 6.78
C ILE A 132 12.65 5.43 8.12
N SER A 133 13.93 5.62 8.39
CA SER A 133 14.40 6.31 9.60
C SER A 133 13.79 7.70 9.72
N LYS A 134 13.79 8.49 8.64
CA LYS A 134 13.16 9.82 8.63
C LYS A 134 11.67 9.78 8.96
N ARG A 135 10.94 8.76 8.45
CA ARG A 135 9.51 8.58 8.78
C ARG A 135 9.31 8.20 10.24
N CYS A 136 10.18 7.35 10.78
CA CYS A 136 10.18 7.00 12.21
C CYS A 136 10.45 8.23 13.07
N ASP A 137 11.43 9.07 12.73
CA ASP A 137 11.73 10.30 13.46
C ASP A 137 10.53 11.25 13.47
N ALA A 138 9.86 11.41 12.32
CA ALA A 138 8.64 12.21 12.22
C ALA A 138 7.49 11.64 13.08
N ALA A 139 7.33 10.31 13.10
CA ALA A 139 6.34 9.65 13.93
C ALA A 139 6.63 9.82 15.43
N VAL A 140 7.89 9.67 15.84
CA VAL A 140 8.34 9.92 17.22
C VAL A 140 8.06 11.36 17.62
N ALA A 141 8.45 12.33 16.79
CA ALA A 141 8.21 13.75 17.06
C ALA A 141 6.71 14.07 17.22
N TRP A 142 5.86 13.49 16.38
CA TRP A 142 4.42 13.67 16.48
C TRP A 142 3.83 13.05 17.75
N CYS A 143 4.24 11.81 18.07
CA CYS A 143 3.82 11.12 19.29
C CYS A 143 4.25 11.90 20.54
N SER A 144 5.51 12.33 20.62
CA SER A 144 6.02 13.13 21.73
C SER A 144 5.29 14.46 21.86
N ALA A 145 5.02 15.16 20.75
CA ALA A 145 4.26 16.42 20.79
C ALA A 145 2.83 16.21 21.30
N GLN A 146 2.17 15.11 20.89
CA GLN A 146 0.84 14.77 21.35
C GLN A 146 0.84 14.37 22.83
N GLU A 147 1.83 13.61 23.27
CA GLU A 147 2.01 13.23 24.66
C GLU A 147 2.20 14.48 25.54
N GLU A 148 3.07 15.40 25.15
CA GLU A 148 3.26 16.66 25.89
C GLU A 148 2.00 17.53 25.91
N ARG A 149 1.25 17.58 24.79
CA ARG A 149 -0.05 18.26 24.74
C ARG A 149 -1.05 17.69 25.73
N LEU A 150 -1.06 16.36 25.90
CA LEU A 150 -1.94 15.68 26.84
C LEU A 150 -1.46 15.82 28.28
N LYS A 151 -0.15 15.79 28.55
CA LYS A 151 0.44 15.95 29.89
C LYS A 151 0.25 17.36 30.44
N LYS A 152 0.42 18.39 29.61
CA LYS A 152 0.40 19.80 30.01
C LYS A 152 -0.74 20.19 30.95
N PRO A 153 -2.03 19.91 30.66
CA PRO A 153 -3.12 20.27 31.56
C PRO A 153 -3.07 19.55 32.92
N PHE A 154 -2.45 18.38 33.01
CA PHE A 154 -2.30 17.66 34.28
C PHE A 154 -1.10 18.15 35.07
N MET A 155 -0.02 18.56 34.41
CA MET A 155 1.19 19.08 35.06
C MET A 155 1.01 20.55 35.52
N ASP A 156 0.17 21.33 34.85
CA ASP A 156 -0.06 22.75 35.16
C ASP A 156 -1.16 22.99 36.22
N LEU A 157 -1.57 21.96 36.99
CA LEU A 157 -2.58 22.12 38.04
C LEU A 157 -2.01 22.83 39.27
N PRO A 158 -2.76 23.76 39.89
CA PRO A 158 -2.31 24.54 41.04
C PRO A 158 -2.10 23.71 42.32
N ILE A 159 -2.55 22.45 42.34
CA ILE A 159 -2.34 21.52 43.45
C ILE A 159 -0.87 21.03 43.52
N TRP A 160 -0.10 21.18 42.45
CA TRP A 160 1.28 20.71 42.37
C TRP A 160 2.29 21.78 42.83
N GLU A 161 2.23 22.24 44.07
CA GLU A 161 3.34 23.04 44.64
C GLU A 161 4.49 22.13 45.10
N PRO A 162 5.78 22.40 44.76
CA PRO A 162 6.33 23.42 43.86
C PRO A 162 6.69 22.89 42.45
N SER A 163 6.57 21.59 42.18
CA SER A 163 6.69 21.02 40.83
C SER A 163 6.23 19.56 40.83
N PRO A 164 5.29 19.16 39.96
CA PRO A 164 4.86 17.76 39.86
C PRO A 164 6.02 16.84 39.48
N HIS A 165 7.00 17.33 38.72
CA HIS A 165 8.19 16.57 38.33
C HIS A 165 9.05 16.16 39.52
N LYS A 166 9.16 17.01 40.56
CA LYS A 166 9.92 16.68 41.79
C LYS A 166 9.22 15.57 42.57
N LEU A 167 7.89 15.60 42.63
CA LEU A 167 7.10 14.56 43.30
C LEU A 167 7.23 13.23 42.57
N ILE A 168 7.04 13.22 41.24
CA ILE A 168 7.16 12.02 40.41
C ILE A 168 8.58 11.43 40.53
N TYR A 169 9.61 12.27 40.46
CA TYR A 169 10.99 11.83 40.61
C TYR A 169 11.26 11.20 42.00
N SER A 170 10.73 11.79 43.07
CA SER A 170 10.84 11.24 44.43
C SER A 170 10.12 9.90 44.59
N LEU A 171 8.98 9.69 43.92
CA LEU A 171 8.23 8.43 43.96
C LEU A 171 8.88 7.32 43.13
N CYS A 172 9.62 7.67 42.08
CA CYS A 172 10.31 6.70 41.22
C CYS A 172 11.71 6.31 41.72
N GLN A 173 12.20 6.93 42.79
CA GLN A 173 13.51 6.64 43.40
C GLN A 173 13.44 5.73 44.64
N GLU A 174 12.25 5.21 44.97
CA GLU A 174 12.05 4.13 45.95
C GLU A 174 12.15 2.74 45.32
#